data_AF-A0A9E6E8H3-F1
#
_entry.id   AF-A0A9E6E8H3-F1
#
_cell.length_a   1.000
_cell.length_b   1.000
_cell.length_c   1.000
_cell.angle_alpha   90.00
_cell.angle_beta   90.00
_cell.angle_gamma   90.00
#
_symmetry.space_group_name_H-M   'P 1'
#
loop_
_entity.id
_entity.type
_entity.pdbx_description
1 polymer ?
#
loop_
_entity_poly.entity_id
_entity_poly.type
_entity_poly.pdbx_seq_one_letter_code
_entity_poly.pdbx_strand_id
1 'polypeptide(L)' 'VLLRQYLGLNGKLVSFNVDPSFNNALDGLIMVDLQQVPVKTLARYMGTSQAQQYLAHHAP' A
#
# COMPACT_ATOMS: atom_id res chain seq x y z
N VAL A 1 -0.52 -6.17 -13.07
CA VAL A 1 0.26 -4.93 -12.84
C VAL A 1 0.08 -4.48 -11.41
N LEU A 2 1.18 -4.38 -10.66
CA LEU A 2 1.21 -4.07 -9.22
C LEU A 2 0.66 -2.67 -8.89
N LEU A 3 0.84 -1.69 -9.77
CA LEU A 3 0.33 -0.33 -9.58
C LEU A 3 -1.19 -0.31 -9.32
N ARG A 4 -1.95 -1.04 -10.12
CA ARG A 4 -3.41 -1.15 -9.98
C ARG A 4 -3.82 -1.80 -8.65
N GLN A 5 -3.02 -2.75 -8.17
CA GLN A 5 -3.25 -3.42 -6.90
C GLN A 5 -3.06 -2.46 -5.73
N TYR A 6 -1.99 -1.66 -5.72
CA TYR A 6 -1.77 -0.67 -4.67
C TYR A 6 -2.77 0.48 -4.72
N LEU A 7 -3.19 0.94 -5.90
CA LEU A 7 -4.28 1.90 -6.03
C LEU A 7 -5.61 1.35 -5.46
N GLY A 8 -5.88 0.05 -5.68
CA GLY A 8 -7.05 -0.62 -5.08
C GLY A 8 -6.97 -0.80 -3.55
N LEU A 9 -5.80 -0.60 -2.94
CA LEU A 9 -5.58 -0.58 -1.49
C LEU A 9 -5.72 0.83 -0.89
N ASN A 10 -6.35 1.77 -1.59
CA ASN A 10 -6.30 3.20 -1.25
C ASN A 10 -4.87 3.77 -1.22
N GLY A 11 -3.95 3.18 -1.99
CA GLY A 11 -2.61 3.70 -2.17
C GLY A 11 -2.64 5.03 -2.92
N LYS A 12 -2.00 6.05 -2.33
CA LYS A 12 -1.82 7.36 -2.93
C LYS A 12 -0.44 7.44 -3.57
N LEU A 13 -0.38 7.87 -4.82
CA LEU A 13 0.88 8.20 -5.49
C LEU A 13 1.38 9.53 -4.92
N VAL A 14 2.56 9.51 -4.31
CA VAL A 14 3.14 10.66 -3.60
C VAL A 14 4.13 11.39 -4.49
N SER A 15 4.99 10.67 -5.19
CA SER A 15 6.03 11.24 -6.02
C SER A 15 6.40 10.34 -7.17
N PHE A 16 6.94 10.93 -8.22
CA PHE A 16 7.55 10.26 -9.35
C PHE A 16 8.95 10.81 -9.56
N ASN A 17 9.91 9.94 -9.78
CA ASN A 17 11.26 10.29 -10.17
C ASN A 17 11.58 9.66 -11.51
N VAL A 18 12.24 10.40 -12.39
CA VAL A 18 12.83 9.84 -13.61
C VAL A 18 14.31 9.71 -13.33
N ASP A 19 14.83 8.47 -13.31
CA ASP A 19 16.24 8.20 -13.12
C ASP A 19 16.96 8.08 -14.47
N PRO A 20 17.76 9.09 -14.88
CA PRO A 20 18.49 9.04 -16.15
C PRO A 20 19.63 8.00 -16.13
N SER A 21 20.15 7.67 -14.95
CA SER A 21 21.22 6.68 -14.77
C SER A 21 20.71 5.24 -14.95
N PHE A 22 19.40 5.03 -14.78
CA PHE A 22 18.71 3.77 -15.05
C PHE A 22 17.85 3.85 -16.32
N ASN A 23 18.43 4.35 -17.43
CA ASN A 23 17.79 4.43 -18.74
C ASN A 23 16.46 5.24 -18.75
N ASN A 24 16.42 6.35 -18.02
CA ASN A 24 15.22 7.17 -17.84
C ASN A 24 14.02 6.39 -17.25
N ALA A 25 14.28 5.43 -16.37
CA ALA A 25 13.23 4.70 -15.69
C ALA A 25 12.38 5.64 -14.82
N LEU A 26 11.07 5.38 -14.79
CA LEU A 26 10.12 6.12 -13.98
C LEU A 26 9.84 5.36 -12.69
N ASP A 27 10.39 5.85 -11.58
CA ASP A 27 10.14 5.34 -10.24
C ASP A 27 8.95 6.07 -9.62
N GLY A 28 8.02 5.33 -9.03
CA GLY A 28 6.85 5.89 -8.35
C GLY A 28 6.83 5.53 -6.87
N LEU A 29 6.73 6.54 -6.00
CA LEU A 29 6.50 6.35 -4.57
C LEU A 29 5.00 6.29 -4.30
N ILE A 30 4.55 5.19 -3.69
CA ILE A 30 3.15 4.99 -3.30
C ILE A 30 3.09 4.84 -1.78
N MET A 31 2.22 5.64 -1.15
CA MET A 31 1.89 5.52 0.26
C MET A 31 0.55 4.81 0.41
N VAL A 32 0.49 3.78 1.25
CA VAL A 32 -0.74 3.06 1.57
C VAL A 32 -1.00 3.20 3.05
N ASP A 33 -2.19 3.70 3.41
CA ASP A 33 -2.64 3.67 4.80
C ASP A 33 -3.37 2.36 5.08
N LEU A 34 -2.72 1.49 5.85
CA LEU A 34 -3.24 0.18 6.21
C LEU A 34 -4.53 0.26 7.03
N GLN A 35 -4.78 1.34 7.77
CA GLN A 35 -6.03 1.51 8.53
C GLN A 35 -7.24 1.72 7.62
N GLN A 36 -7.01 2.25 6.42
CA GLN A 36 -8.05 2.49 5.41
C GLN A 36 -8.21 1.32 4.43
N VAL A 37 -7.42 0.26 4.57
CA VAL A 37 -7.52 -0.94 3.73
C VAL A 37 -8.64 -1.85 4.25
N PRO A 38 -9.47 -2.44 3.36
CA PRO A 38 -10.47 -3.41 3.78
C PRO A 38 -9.86 -4.58 4.57
N VAL A 39 -10.47 -4.94 5.71
CA VAL A 39 -9.95 -5.98 6.61
C VAL A 39 -9.73 -7.32 5.92
N LYS A 40 -10.56 -7.66 4.91
CA LYS A 40 -10.42 -8.87 4.10
C LYS A 40 -9.09 -8.88 3.33
N THR A 41 -8.66 -7.72 2.85
CA THR A 41 -7.40 -7.58 2.14
C THR A 41 -6.23 -7.59 3.11
N LEU A 42 -6.31 -6.89 4.24
CA LEU A 42 -5.31 -7.00 5.31
C LEU A 42 -5.13 -8.45 5.75
N ALA A 43 -6.22 -9.16 6.04
CA ALA A 43 -6.20 -10.55 6.47
C ALA A 43 -5.52 -11.49 5.46
N ARG A 44 -5.55 -11.16 4.16
CA ARG A 44 -4.84 -11.92 3.13
C ARG A 44 -3.32 -11.80 3.24
N TYR A 45 -2.82 -10.67 3.76
CA TYR A 45 -1.38 -10.40 3.87
C TYR A 45 -0.80 -10.75 5.24
N MET A 46 -1.52 -10.47 6.33
CA MET A 46 -1.03 -10.67 7.71
C MET A 46 -1.76 -11.77 8.49
N GLY A 47 -2.85 -12.32 7.93
CA GLY A 47 -3.73 -13.27 8.63
C GLY A 47 -4.90 -12.57 9.33
N THR A 48 -6.01 -13.29 9.49
CA THR A 48 -7.27 -12.75 10.04
C THR A 48 -7.14 -12.26 11.47
N SER A 49 -6.47 -13.03 12.34
CA SER A 49 -6.23 -12.65 13.74
C SER A 49 -5.34 -11.41 13.84
N GLN A 50 -4.26 -11.37 13.07
CA GLN A 50 -3.30 -10.26 13.11
C GLN A 50 -3.89 -8.98 12.53
N ALA A 51 -4.73 -9.08 11.48
CA ALA A 51 -5.43 -7.93 10.92
C ALA A 51 -6.39 -7.30 11.94
N GLN A 52 -7.13 -8.11 12.71
CA GLN A 52 -8.01 -7.62 13.77
C GLN A 52 -7.21 -6.99 14.92
N GLN A 53 -6.11 -7.63 15.35
CA GLN A 53 -5.23 -7.08 16.39
C GLN A 53 -4.60 -5.75 15.97
N TYR A 54 -4.11 -5.66 14.73
CA TYR A 54 -3.53 -4.45 14.16
C TYR A 54 -4.55 -3.30 14.17
N LEU A 55 -5.75 -3.53 13.64
CA LEU A 55 -6.80 -2.52 13.63
C LEU A 55 -7.25 -2.14 15.04
N ALA A 56 -7.33 -3.08 15.98
CA ALA A 56 -7.70 -2.78 17.36
C ALA A 56 -6.65 -1.96 18.10
N HIS A 57 -5.36 -2.14 17.78
CA HIS A 57 -4.27 -1.40 18.42
C HIS A 57 -4.04 -0.01 17.80
N HIS A 58 -4.41 0.17 16.53
CA HIS A 58 -4.17 1.40 15.77
C HIS A 58 -5.45 2.17 15.41
N ALA A 59 -6.63 1.71 15.84
CA ALA A 59 -7.85 2.49 15.75
C ALA A 59 -7.75 3.76 16.61
N PRO A 60 -8.22 4.92 16.12
CA PRO A 60 -8.21 6.17 16.87
C PRO A 60 -9.15 6.17 18.07
#